data_AF-A0A523VIL4-F1
#
_entry.id   AF-A0A523VIL4-F1
#
_cell.length_a   1.000
_cell.length_b   1.000
_cell.length_c   1.000
_cell.angle_alpha   90.00
_cell.angle_beta   90.00
_cell.angle_gamma   90.00
#
_symmetry.space_group_name_H-M   'P 1'
#
loop_
_entity.id
_entity.type
_entity.pdbx_description
1 polymer ?
#
loop_
_entity_poly.entity_id
_entity_poly.type
_entity_poly.pdbx_seq_one_letter_code
_entity_poly.pdbx_strand_id
1 'polypeptide(L)'
;MTRLLPSQTVLRGRYKIVAPVGQGGMGAVYRAEDLRLEGRVCAVKEICGDPEAAPETLNQYRQQFRREAVTLARLDHPNLPKVSDAFTKGDREYLVMDYVAGPDLREVMEEAQRADKFLEPQDVVGWADQLCGALEYLHSQDPPVLHRDIKPANIKLTSGGLVKLVDFGLVKLLAPVDALSRSILHGSGTLD
;
A
#
# COMPACT_ATOMS: atom_id res chain seq x y z
N MET A 1 13.84 4.57 -14.11
CA MET A 1 12.69 3.68 -13.81
C MET A 1 13.21 2.41 -13.16
N THR A 2 12.66 2.02 -12.01
CA THR A 2 13.04 0.77 -11.34
C THR A 2 12.70 -0.43 -12.24
N ARG A 3 13.66 -1.32 -12.48
CA ARG A 3 13.41 -2.58 -13.22
C ARG A 3 12.54 -3.51 -12.37
N LEU A 4 11.41 -3.94 -12.91
CA LEU A 4 10.52 -4.89 -12.24
C LEU A 4 11.22 -6.25 -12.04
N LEU A 5 10.90 -6.91 -10.93
CA LEU A 5 11.32 -8.28 -10.69
C LEU A 5 10.68 -9.22 -11.74
N PRO A 6 11.46 -10.12 -12.36
CA PRO A 6 10.90 -11.14 -13.25
C PRO A 6 9.90 -12.05 -12.52
N SER A 7 8.91 -12.57 -13.25
CA SER A 7 8.11 -13.69 -12.78
C SER A 7 9.01 -14.88 -12.41
N GLN A 8 8.56 -15.72 -11.48
CA GLN A 8 9.32 -16.82 -10.87
C GLN A 8 10.49 -16.40 -9.96
N THR A 9 10.77 -15.10 -9.80
CA THR A 9 11.74 -14.64 -8.79
C THR A 9 11.30 -15.10 -7.40
N VAL A 10 12.18 -15.80 -6.68
CA VAL A 10 11.91 -16.21 -5.30
C VAL A 10 12.62 -15.27 -4.33
N LEU A 11 11.84 -14.62 -3.47
CA LEU A 11 12.31 -13.78 -2.39
C LEU A 11 12.31 -14.56 -1.07
N ARG A 12 13.40 -14.42 -0.31
CA ARG A 12 13.59 -15.07 1.00
C ARG A 12 13.37 -16.60 1.00
N GLY A 13 13.56 -17.26 -0.16
CA GLY A 13 13.27 -18.69 -0.34
C GLY A 13 11.80 -19.06 -0.09
N ARG A 14 10.87 -18.10 -0.14
CA ARG A 14 9.48 -18.29 0.27
C ARG A 14 8.47 -17.63 -0.67
N TYR A 15 8.71 -16.38 -1.08
CA TYR A 15 7.72 -15.63 -1.85
C TYR A 15 8.09 -15.65 -3.33
N LYS A 16 7.34 -16.42 -4.12
CA LYS A 16 7.56 -16.54 -5.56
C LYS A 16 6.72 -15.52 -6.30
N ILE A 17 7.37 -14.56 -6.97
CA ILE A 17 6.70 -13.52 -7.75
C ILE A 17 5.95 -14.15 -8.92
N VAL A 18 4.64 -13.87 -9.00
CA VAL A 18 3.77 -14.33 -10.08
C VAL A 18 3.67 -13.25 -11.16
N ALA A 19 3.28 -12.03 -10.78
CA ALA A 19 3.08 -10.91 -11.70
C ALA A 19 3.19 -9.56 -10.98
N PRO A 20 3.58 -8.48 -11.67
CA PRO A 20 3.42 -7.13 -11.16
C PRO A 20 1.92 -6.79 -11.03
N VAL A 21 1.57 -6.05 -9.98
CA VAL A 21 0.23 -5.51 -9.72
C VAL A 21 0.20 -4.01 -10.01
N GLY A 22 1.29 -3.31 -9.67
CA GLY A 22 1.42 -1.88 -9.93
C GLY A 22 2.86 -1.42 -9.77
N GLN A 23 3.19 -0.33 -10.45
CA GLN A 23 4.50 0.30 -10.38
C GLN A 23 4.34 1.79 -10.08
N GLY A 24 5.11 2.29 -9.12
CA GLY A 24 5.14 3.70 -8.75
C GLY A 24 6.55 4.28 -8.78
N GLY A 25 6.69 5.57 -8.50
CA GLY A 25 7.98 6.27 -8.56
C GLY A 25 9.05 5.72 -7.60
N MET A 26 8.65 5.10 -6.49
CA MET A 26 9.58 4.63 -5.45
C MET A 26 9.51 3.11 -5.20
N GLY A 27 8.96 2.33 -6.14
CA GLY A 27 8.87 0.88 -5.99
C GLY A 27 7.83 0.20 -6.87
N ALA A 28 7.51 -1.04 -6.51
CA ALA A 28 6.55 -1.86 -7.22
C ALA A 28 5.81 -2.79 -6.26
N VAL A 29 4.59 -3.16 -6.60
CA VAL A 29 3.81 -4.17 -5.88
C VAL A 29 3.65 -5.37 -6.78
N TYR A 30 3.87 -6.56 -6.23
CA TYR A 30 3.78 -7.82 -6.94
C TYR A 30 2.78 -8.75 -6.26
N ARG A 31 2.07 -9.55 -7.06
CA ARG A 31 1.36 -10.72 -6.58
C ARG A 31 2.36 -11.87 -6.48
N ALA A 32 2.36 -12.57 -5.36
CA ALA A 32 3.27 -13.66 -5.09
C ALA A 32 2.59 -14.86 -4.44
N GLU A 33 3.13 -16.05 -4.66
CA GLU A 33 2.77 -17.27 -3.95
C GLU A 33 3.68 -17.46 -2.73
N ASP A 34 3.10 -17.86 -1.60
CA ASP A 34 3.85 -18.28 -0.42
C ASP A 34 4.17 -19.78 -0.52
N LEU A 35 5.42 -20.11 -0.85
CA LEU A 35 5.88 -21.49 -1.05
C LEU A 35 5.87 -22.34 0.23
N ARG A 36 5.66 -21.74 1.41
CA ARG A 36 5.50 -22.50 2.67
C ARG A 36 4.04 -22.83 2.99
N LEU A 37 3.10 -22.11 2.39
CA LEU A 37 1.68 -22.24 2.65
C LEU A 37 0.98 -22.47 1.31
N GLU A 38 0.80 -23.73 0.96
CA GLU A 38 0.24 -24.12 -0.34
C GLU A 38 -1.09 -23.41 -0.62
N GLY A 39 -1.22 -22.85 -1.83
CA GLY A 39 -2.39 -22.08 -2.26
C GLY A 39 -2.48 -20.65 -1.73
N ARG A 40 -1.61 -20.22 -0.80
CA ARG A 40 -1.65 -18.86 -0.26
C ARG A 40 -1.01 -17.86 -1.23
N VAL A 41 -1.78 -16.82 -1.56
CA VAL A 41 -1.34 -15.67 -2.35
C VAL A 41 -1.14 -14.46 -1.43
N CYS A 42 -0.10 -13.68 -1.70
CA CYS A 42 0.21 -12.45 -0.98
C CYS A 42 0.62 -11.32 -1.94
N ALA A 43 0.57 -10.08 -1.45
CA ALA A 43 1.13 -8.92 -2.10
C ALA A 43 2.52 -8.65 -1.52
N VAL A 44 3.52 -8.47 -2.37
CA VAL A 44 4.87 -8.06 -1.99
C VAL A 44 5.09 -6.65 -2.51
N LYS A 45 5.19 -5.68 -1.60
CA LYS A 45 5.55 -4.31 -1.92
C LYS A 45 7.06 -4.16 -1.78
N GLU A 46 7.71 -3.87 -2.90
CA GLU A 46 9.11 -3.48 -3.00
C GLU A 46 9.22 -1.97 -2.88
N ILE A 47 10.11 -1.51 -2.01
CA ILE A 47 10.41 -0.10 -1.78
C ILE A 47 11.89 0.11 -2.10
N CYS A 48 12.15 1.04 -3.02
CA CYS A 48 13.49 1.42 -3.41
C CYS A 48 13.89 2.68 -2.66
N GLY A 49 15.06 2.65 -2.00
CA GLY A 49 15.70 3.87 -1.54
C GLY A 49 16.17 4.73 -2.71
N ASP A 50 16.50 5.98 -2.44
CA ASP A 50 17.20 6.82 -3.39
C ASP A 50 18.62 6.26 -3.61
N PRO A 51 18.97 5.81 -4.83
CA PRO A 51 20.29 5.26 -5.11
C PRO A 51 21.42 6.28 -4.99
N GLU A 52 21.11 7.58 -5.00
CA GLU A 52 22.08 8.67 -4.82
C GLU A 52 22.22 9.09 -3.35
N ALA A 53 21.41 8.55 -2.44
CA ALA A 53 21.49 8.88 -1.03
C ALA A 53 22.79 8.40 -0.39
N ALA A 54 23.34 9.22 0.51
CA ALA A 54 24.50 8.85 1.31
C ALA A 54 24.22 7.58 2.15
N PRO A 55 25.25 6.73 2.41
CA PRO A 55 25.08 5.48 3.17
C PRO A 55 24.41 5.66 4.53
N GLU A 56 24.68 6.77 5.23
CA GLU A 56 24.08 7.11 6.52
C GLU A 56 22.57 7.34 6.38
N THR A 57 22.16 8.08 5.35
CA THR A 57 20.75 8.34 5.03
C THR A 57 20.02 7.05 4.68
N LEU A 58 20.64 6.18 3.86
CA LEU A 58 20.06 4.88 3.54
C LEU A 58 19.86 4.03 4.80
N ASN A 59 20.84 4.00 5.71
CA ASN A 59 20.70 3.29 6.98
C ASN A 59 19.57 3.84 7.87
N GLN A 60 19.38 5.15 7.91
CA GLN A 60 18.25 5.78 8.62
C GLN A 60 16.91 5.33 8.02
N TYR A 61 16.79 5.32 6.68
CA TYR A 61 15.59 4.82 6.00
C TYR A 61 15.31 3.35 6.32
N ARG A 62 16.34 2.49 6.32
CA ARG A 62 16.17 1.08 6.70
C ARG A 62 15.67 0.92 8.13
N GLN A 63 16.22 1.69 9.07
CA GLN A 63 15.78 1.66 10.47
C GLN A 63 14.33 2.12 10.61
N GLN A 64 13.95 3.19 9.92
CA GLN A 64 12.59 3.70 9.93
C GLN A 64 11.62 2.70 9.29
N PHE A 65 11.95 2.14 8.13
CA PHE A 65 11.16 1.10 7.48
C PHE A 65 10.88 -0.07 8.43
N ARG A 66 11.91 -0.58 9.13
CA ARG A 66 11.75 -1.67 10.08
C ARG A 66 10.83 -1.31 11.25
N ARG A 67 10.94 -0.10 11.80
CA ARG A 67 10.06 0.37 12.87
C ARG A 67 8.61 0.43 12.39
N GLU A 68 8.37 1.02 11.24
CA GLU A 68 7.04 1.12 10.64
C GLU A 68 6.45 -0.25 10.28
N ALA A 69 7.26 -1.15 9.73
CA ALA A 69 6.83 -2.50 9.41
C ALA A 69 6.39 -3.27 10.67
N VAL A 70 7.05 -3.07 11.81
CA VAL A 70 6.62 -3.64 13.10
C VAL A 70 5.27 -3.07 13.54
N THR A 71 5.05 -1.76 13.40
CA THR A 71 3.77 -1.13 13.70
C THR A 71 2.67 -1.71 12.80
N LEU A 72 2.89 -1.76 11.49
CA LEU A 72 1.92 -2.30 10.53
C LEU A 72 1.61 -3.79 10.75
N ALA A 73 2.60 -4.58 11.17
CA ALA A 73 2.41 -6.00 11.47
C ALA A 73 1.50 -6.27 12.68
N ARG A 74 1.29 -5.26 13.55
CA ARG A 74 0.39 -5.36 14.70
C ARG A 74 -1.04 -4.95 14.38
N LEU A 75 -1.27 -4.30 13.23
CA LEU A 75 -2.59 -3.86 12.83
C LEU A 75 -3.45 -5.07 12.46
N ASP A 76 -4.66 -5.11 13.00
CA ASP A 76 -5.66 -6.15 12.72
C ASP A 76 -7.04 -5.51 12.62
N HIS A 77 -7.47 -5.25 11.39
CA HIS A 77 -8.75 -4.62 11.09
C HIS A 77 -9.32 -5.17 9.78
N PRO A 78 -10.64 -5.44 9.68
CA PRO A 78 -11.25 -6.04 8.49
C PRO A 78 -11.03 -5.23 7.21
N ASN A 79 -10.97 -3.90 7.33
CA ASN A 79 -10.76 -2.98 6.19
C ASN A 79 -9.28 -2.63 5.94
N LEU A 80 -8.32 -3.35 6.53
CA LEU A 80 -6.89 -3.23 6.26
C LEU A 80 -6.31 -4.57 5.77
N PRO A 81 -5.24 -4.57 4.96
CA PRO A 81 -4.48 -5.78 4.66
C PRO A 81 -3.59 -6.16 5.84
N LYS A 82 -3.54 -7.44 6.21
CA LYS A 82 -2.63 -7.89 7.27
C LYS A 82 -1.20 -7.96 6.75
N VAL A 83 -0.27 -7.33 7.45
CA VAL A 83 1.16 -7.49 7.17
C VAL A 83 1.64 -8.77 7.82
N SER A 84 2.32 -9.60 7.04
CA SER A 84 2.76 -10.94 7.45
C SER A 84 4.28 -11.09 7.53
N ASP A 85 5.03 -10.25 6.81
CA ASP A 85 6.49 -10.28 6.82
C ASP A 85 7.09 -8.96 6.33
N ALA A 86 8.33 -8.69 6.73
CA ALA A 86 9.14 -7.58 6.24
C ALA A 86 10.62 -7.97 6.21
N PHE A 87 11.31 -7.66 5.12
CA PHE A 87 12.73 -8.01 4.97
C PHE A 87 13.46 -7.10 4.00
N THR A 88 14.79 -7.06 4.16
CA THR A 88 15.71 -6.35 3.28
C THR A 88 16.38 -7.34 2.33
N LYS A 89 16.54 -7.00 1.05
CA LYS A 89 17.41 -7.72 0.09
C LYS A 89 18.20 -6.72 -0.74
N GLY A 90 19.52 -6.67 -0.52
CA GLY A 90 20.38 -5.67 -1.13
C GLY A 90 20.08 -4.25 -0.60
N ASP A 91 19.78 -3.34 -1.52
CA ASP A 91 19.40 -1.94 -1.27
C ASP A 91 17.89 -1.72 -1.16
N ARG A 92 17.10 -2.80 -1.19
CA ARG A 92 15.64 -2.75 -1.27
C ARG A 92 14.98 -3.33 -0.03
N GLU A 93 13.88 -2.71 0.33
CA GLU A 93 13.00 -3.14 1.41
C GLU A 93 11.74 -3.78 0.85
N TYR A 94 11.27 -4.83 1.50
CA TYR A 94 10.12 -5.62 1.07
C TYR A 94 9.13 -5.76 2.21
N LEU A 95 7.87 -5.48 1.94
CA LEU A 95 6.74 -5.70 2.84
C LEU A 95 5.79 -6.73 2.22
N VAL A 96 5.49 -7.79 2.96
CA VAL A 96 4.56 -8.84 2.53
C VAL A 96 3.26 -8.68 3.30
N MET A 97 2.17 -8.56 2.56
CA MET A 97 0.83 -8.36 3.10
C MET A 97 -0.21 -9.20 2.38
N ASP A 98 -1.42 -9.25 2.91
CA ASP A 98 -2.53 -9.90 2.23
C ASP A 98 -2.72 -9.35 0.82
N TYR A 99 -2.90 -10.24 -0.14
CA TYR A 99 -3.32 -9.86 -1.48
C TYR A 99 -4.84 -9.64 -1.48
N VAL A 100 -5.26 -8.41 -1.81
CA VAL A 100 -6.68 -8.08 -1.91
C VAL A 100 -7.12 -8.15 -3.37
N ALA A 101 -7.92 -9.17 -3.69
CA ALA A 101 -8.53 -9.33 -5.00
C ALA A 101 -9.75 -8.40 -5.19
N GLY A 102 -10.11 -8.16 -6.45
CA GLY A 102 -11.19 -7.25 -6.85
C GLY A 102 -10.64 -5.93 -7.41
N PRO A 103 -11.50 -5.05 -7.94
CA PRO A 103 -11.10 -3.73 -8.45
C PRO A 103 -10.74 -2.76 -7.30
N ASP A 104 -10.01 -1.70 -7.61
CA ASP A 104 -9.99 -0.51 -6.76
C ASP A 104 -11.20 0.42 -7.04
N LEU A 105 -11.53 1.33 -6.13
CA LEU A 105 -12.69 2.21 -6.30
C LEU A 105 -12.55 3.17 -7.48
N ARG A 106 -11.34 3.48 -7.95
CA ARG A 106 -11.15 4.26 -9.18
C ARG A 106 -11.62 3.44 -10.38
N GLU A 107 -11.22 2.17 -10.47
CA GLU A 107 -11.68 1.26 -11.54
C GLU A 107 -13.21 1.10 -11.51
N VAL A 108 -13.81 1.02 -10.32
CA VAL A 108 -15.28 0.97 -10.15
C VAL A 108 -15.95 2.26 -10.66
N MET A 109 -15.39 3.43 -10.34
CA MET A 109 -15.89 4.73 -10.82
C MET A 109 -15.76 4.84 -12.35
N GLU A 110 -14.63 4.43 -12.92
CA GLU A 110 -14.38 4.45 -14.36
C GLU A 110 -15.33 3.52 -15.13
N GLU A 111 -15.65 2.34 -14.57
CA GLU A 111 -16.64 1.43 -15.16
C GLU A 111 -18.06 2.02 -15.14
N ALA A 112 -18.48 2.61 -14.01
CA ALA A 112 -19.78 3.27 -13.91
C ALA A 112 -19.89 4.44 -14.91
N GLN A 113 -18.84 5.25 -15.02
CA GLN A 113 -18.78 6.35 -15.97
C GLN A 113 -18.86 5.88 -17.42
N ARG A 114 -18.14 4.79 -17.79
CA ARG A 114 -18.25 4.18 -19.14
C ARG A 114 -19.65 3.66 -19.44
N ALA A 115 -20.39 3.26 -18.43
CA ALA A 115 -21.77 2.80 -18.56
C ALA A 115 -22.81 3.93 -18.49
N ASP A 116 -22.39 5.20 -18.42
CA ASP A 116 -23.24 6.38 -18.21
C ASP A 116 -24.15 6.23 -16.97
N LYS A 117 -23.56 5.72 -15.88
CA LYS A 117 -24.24 5.47 -14.60
C LYS A 117 -23.51 6.16 -13.45
N PHE A 118 -24.29 6.51 -12.44
CA PHE A 118 -23.76 6.87 -11.13
C PHE A 118 -23.62 5.64 -10.25
N LEU A 119 -22.73 5.73 -9.27
CA LEU A 119 -22.67 4.76 -8.18
C LEU A 119 -23.90 4.92 -7.30
N GLU A 120 -24.45 3.80 -6.83
CA GLU A 120 -25.60 3.84 -5.93
C GLU A 120 -25.20 4.52 -4.60
N PRO A 121 -25.94 5.55 -4.13
CA PRO A 121 -25.58 6.29 -2.92
C PRO A 121 -25.40 5.40 -1.68
N GLN A 122 -26.19 4.33 -1.57
CA GLN A 122 -26.10 3.37 -0.48
C GLN A 122 -24.75 2.65 -0.44
N ASP A 123 -24.18 2.31 -1.60
CA ASP A 123 -22.88 1.63 -1.69
C ASP A 123 -21.77 2.60 -1.27
N VAL A 124 -21.83 3.84 -1.76
CA VAL A 124 -20.85 4.89 -1.42
C VAL A 124 -20.85 5.18 0.09
N VAL A 125 -22.02 5.30 0.71
CA VAL A 125 -22.15 5.49 2.16
C VAL A 125 -21.60 4.27 2.92
N GLY A 126 -21.92 3.05 2.47
CA GLY A 126 -21.41 1.82 3.09
C GLY A 126 -19.88 1.68 3.00
N TRP A 127 -19.27 2.13 1.90
CA TRP A 127 -17.81 2.17 1.78
C TRP A 127 -17.19 3.24 2.66
N ALA A 128 -17.81 4.42 2.74
CA ALA A 128 -17.34 5.52 3.58
C ALA A 128 -17.35 5.13 5.08
N ASP A 129 -18.41 4.48 5.56
CA ASP A 129 -18.51 4.00 6.94
C ASP A 129 -17.38 3.00 7.28
N GLN A 130 -17.16 2.01 6.41
CA GLN A 130 -16.05 1.06 6.56
C GLN A 130 -14.67 1.73 6.58
N LEU A 131 -14.46 2.75 5.73
CA LEU A 131 -13.22 3.52 5.71
C LEU A 131 -13.05 4.35 6.97
N CYS A 132 -14.11 4.99 7.47
CA CYS A 132 -14.09 5.72 8.73
C CYS A 132 -13.70 4.80 9.89
N GLY A 133 -14.25 3.58 9.96
CA GLY A 133 -13.86 2.59 10.96
C GLY A 133 -12.37 2.21 10.89
N ALA A 134 -11.82 2.02 9.68
CA ALA A 134 -10.39 1.79 9.51
C ALA A 134 -9.53 2.98 9.97
N LEU A 135 -9.96 4.21 9.67
CA LEU A 135 -9.22 5.41 10.04
C LEU A 135 -9.27 5.68 11.54
N GLU A 136 -10.41 5.48 12.18
CA GLU A 136 -10.54 5.53 13.64
C GLU A 136 -9.63 4.50 14.32
N TYR A 137 -9.62 3.27 13.80
CA TYR A 137 -8.71 2.23 14.28
C TYR A 137 -7.23 2.64 14.14
N LEU A 138 -6.82 3.19 13.01
CA LEU A 138 -5.44 3.63 12.79
C LEU A 138 -5.05 4.80 13.70
N HIS A 139 -5.93 5.78 13.86
CA HIS A 139 -5.68 6.98 14.65
C HIS A 139 -5.71 6.73 16.17
N SER A 140 -6.37 5.66 16.61
CA SER A 140 -6.40 5.24 18.02
C SER A 140 -5.17 4.40 18.46
N GLN A 141 -4.28 4.05 17.53
CA GLN A 141 -3.02 3.38 17.89
C GLN A 141 -2.10 4.31 18.70
N ASP A 142 -1.16 3.73 19.44
CA ASP A 142 -0.13 4.46 20.19
C ASP A 142 1.29 4.07 19.72
N PRO A 143 2.01 4.96 19.00
CA PRO A 143 1.55 6.27 18.51
C PRO A 143 0.51 6.13 17.37
N PRO A 144 -0.28 7.19 17.08
CA PRO A 144 -1.26 7.17 15.99
C PRO A 144 -0.62 6.86 14.64
N VAL A 145 -1.26 5.99 13.87
CA VAL A 145 -0.81 5.62 12.52
C VAL A 145 -1.55 6.47 11.50
N LEU A 146 -0.81 7.16 10.63
CA LEU A 146 -1.38 7.97 9.55
C LEU A 146 -1.21 7.25 8.21
N HIS A 147 -2.30 7.05 7.46
CA HIS A 147 -2.23 6.40 6.14
C HIS A 147 -1.51 7.27 5.09
N ARG A 148 -1.77 8.59 5.11
CA ARG A 148 -1.17 9.64 4.26
C ARG A 148 -1.40 9.57 2.75
N ASP A 149 -2.02 8.51 2.22
CA ASP A 149 -2.31 8.39 0.77
C ASP A 149 -3.70 7.83 0.49
N ILE A 150 -4.74 8.42 1.07
CA ILE A 150 -6.12 7.97 0.87
C ILE A 150 -6.63 8.54 -0.45
N LYS A 151 -6.99 7.65 -1.37
CA LYS A 151 -7.58 7.96 -2.69
C LYS A 151 -8.27 6.72 -3.25
N PRO A 152 -9.22 6.84 -4.21
CA PRO A 152 -9.96 5.68 -4.74
C PRO A 152 -9.08 4.53 -5.25
N ALA A 153 -7.94 4.85 -5.88
CA ALA A 153 -6.98 3.85 -6.38
C ALA A 153 -6.29 3.00 -5.27
N ASN A 154 -6.36 3.45 -4.00
CA ASN A 154 -5.79 2.75 -2.85
C ASN A 154 -6.88 2.07 -2.00
N ILE A 155 -8.11 1.99 -2.49
CA ILE A 155 -9.23 1.36 -1.79
C ILE A 155 -9.72 0.20 -2.66
N LYS A 156 -9.41 -1.03 -2.26
CA LYS A 156 -9.80 -2.25 -2.97
C LYS A 156 -11.20 -2.67 -2.55
N LEU A 157 -12.07 -2.98 -3.50
CA LEU A 157 -13.39 -3.56 -3.26
C LEU A 157 -13.32 -5.07 -3.48
N THR A 158 -13.55 -5.83 -2.41
CA THR A 158 -13.60 -7.29 -2.48
C THR A 158 -14.95 -7.76 -3.04
N SER A 159 -15.01 -9.00 -3.54
CA SER A 159 -16.25 -9.60 -4.03
C SER A 159 -17.35 -9.72 -2.96
N GLY A 160 -16.98 -9.69 -1.68
CA GLY A 160 -17.91 -9.70 -0.54
C GLY A 160 -18.45 -8.31 -0.15
N GLY A 161 -18.14 -7.26 -0.91
CA GLY A 161 -18.58 -5.88 -0.62
C GLY A 161 -17.77 -5.16 0.45
N LEU A 162 -16.70 -5.77 0.97
CA LEU A 162 -15.78 -5.11 1.90
C LEU A 162 -14.77 -4.26 1.14
N VAL A 163 -14.53 -3.04 1.63
CA VAL A 163 -13.41 -2.21 1.18
C VAL A 163 -12.17 -2.48 2.01
N LYS A 164 -10.99 -2.51 1.39
CA LYS A 164 -9.70 -2.55 2.07
C LYS A 164 -8.86 -1.36 1.65
N LEU A 165 -8.47 -0.55 2.63
CA LEU A 165 -7.53 0.54 2.45
C LEU A 165 -6.11 -0.06 2.39
N VAL A 166 -5.51 0.02 1.20
CA VAL A 166 -4.19 -0.56 0.89
C VAL A 166 -3.17 0.54 0.64
N ASP A 167 -1.92 0.13 0.48
CA ASP A 167 -0.81 1.00 0.10
C ASP A 167 -0.53 2.14 1.10
N PHE A 168 -0.29 1.75 2.36
CA PHE A 168 0.24 2.67 3.37
C PHE A 168 1.40 3.47 2.78
N GLY A 169 1.32 4.79 2.93
CA GLY A 169 2.30 5.75 2.45
C GLY A 169 3.64 5.67 3.19
N LEU A 170 4.17 4.46 3.44
CA LEU A 170 5.50 4.19 3.99
C LEU A 170 6.58 4.99 3.28
N VAL A 171 6.41 5.22 1.99
CA VAL A 171 7.28 6.06 1.18
C VAL A 171 7.31 7.51 1.67
N LYS A 172 6.17 8.07 2.12
CA LYS A 172 6.07 9.41 2.72
C LYS A 172 6.58 9.44 4.16
N LEU A 173 6.91 8.31 4.78
CA LEU A 173 7.60 8.26 6.07
C LEU A 173 9.11 8.31 5.85
N LEU A 174 9.59 7.65 4.80
CA LEU A 174 11.01 7.55 4.41
C LEU A 174 11.52 8.78 3.65
N ALA A 175 10.72 9.83 3.44
CA ALA A 175 11.19 11.10 2.89
C ALA A 175 11.54 12.07 4.05
N PRO A 176 12.58 12.92 3.91
CA PRO A 176 12.86 13.97 4.89
C PRO A 176 11.61 14.81 5.15
N VAL A 177 11.36 15.19 6.41
CA VAL A 177 10.17 15.94 6.85
C VAL A 177 9.95 17.22 6.01
N ASP A 178 11.02 17.84 5.51
CA ASP A 178 10.97 19.03 4.66
C ASP A 178 10.37 18.81 3.26
N ALA A 179 10.32 17.57 2.77
CA ALA A 179 9.64 17.22 1.53
C ALA A 179 8.12 17.06 1.71
N LEU A 180 7.66 16.72 2.92
CA LEU A 180 6.22 16.60 3.22
C LEU A 180 5.53 17.95 3.27
N SER A 181 6.21 18.98 3.79
CA SER A 181 5.67 20.34 3.89
C SER A 181 5.38 20.99 2.53
N ARG A 182 6.08 20.59 1.45
CA ARG A 182 5.89 21.18 0.12
C ARG A 182 4.69 20.60 -0.66
N SER A 183 4.33 19.34 -0.41
CA SER A 183 3.21 18.69 -1.11
C SER A 183 1.86 19.00 -0.47
N ILE A 184 1.82 19.35 0.82
CA ILE A 184 0.59 19.79 1.50
C ILE A 184 0.25 21.25 1.14
N LEU A 185 1.26 22.08 0.82
CA LEU A 185 1.03 23.49 0.48
C LEU A 185 0.55 23.75 -0.97
N HIS A 186 0.68 22.78 -1.89
CA HIS A 186 0.21 22.92 -3.28
C HIS A 186 -1.16 22.27 -3.53
N GLY A 187 -1.96 22.07 -2.48
CA GLY A 187 -3.41 21.96 -2.62
C GLY A 187 -4.02 23.29 -3.05
N SER A 188 -3.58 23.86 -4.18
CA SER A 188 -4.34 24.89 -4.88
C SER A 188 -5.51 24.19 -5.53
N GLY A 189 -6.68 24.31 -4.89
CA GLY A 189 -7.92 24.20 -5.62
C GLY A 189 -7.90 25.17 -6.78
N THR A 190 -8.16 24.67 -7.97
CA THR A 190 -8.76 25.49 -9.02
C THR A 190 -10.18 24.99 -9.10
N LEU A 191 -11.07 25.73 -8.44
CA LEU A 191 -12.40 25.94 -8.99
C LEU A 191 -12.18 26.71 -10.29
N ASP A 192 -12.48 26.07 -11.40
CA ASP A 192 -13.10 26.67 -12.59
C ASP A 192 -13.75 25.54 -13.40
#